data_AF-R6NT34-F1
#
_entry.id   AF-R6NT34-F1
#
_cell.length_a   1.000
_cell.length_b   1.000
_cell.length_c   1.000
_cell.angle_alpha   90.00
_cell.angle_beta   90.00
_cell.angle_gamma   90.00
#
_symmetry.space_group_name_H-M   'P 1'
#
loop_
_entity.id
_entity.type
_entity.pdbx_description
1 polymer ?
#
loop_
_entity_poly.entity_id
_entity_poly.type
_entity_poly.pdbx_seq_one_letter_code
_entity_poly.pdbx_strand_id
1 'polypeptide(L)'
;MKVILLEVLLLVVICSSTYGVEKNVETYQEEIAPGVIKLTKGKVDTYTPYAVLGGKPASEAMLQLPEGKLPFSLDDIGLKVCDRGCVVEVPLDEDEQLYGFGLQYGTFGQRGLRKRPHCK
;
A
#
# COMPACT_ATOMS: atom_id res chain seq x y z
N MET A 1 -7.30 -18.58 -46.97
CA MET A 1 -6.53 -17.47 -46.37
C MET A 1 -7.40 -16.52 -45.55
N LYS A 2 -8.56 -16.06 -46.04
CA LYS A 2 -9.47 -15.16 -45.27
C LYS A 2 -10.03 -15.74 -43.97
N VAL A 3 -10.31 -17.05 -43.91
CA VAL A 3 -10.87 -17.72 -42.71
C VAL A 3 -9.85 -17.82 -41.58
N ILE A 4 -8.58 -18.14 -41.90
CA ILE A 4 -7.49 -18.22 -40.93
C ILE A 4 -7.18 -16.83 -40.34
N LEU A 5 -7.26 -15.78 -41.16
CA LEU A 5 -7.06 -14.40 -40.70
C LEU A 5 -8.17 -13.95 -39.72
N LEU A 6 -9.40 -14.41 -39.94
CA LEU A 6 -10.55 -14.10 -39.08
C LEU A 6 -10.48 -14.81 -37.73
N GLU A 7 -10.04 -16.08 -37.71
CA GLU A 7 -9.82 -16.87 -36.49
C GLU A 7 -8.72 -16.28 -35.61
N VAL A 8 -7.59 -15.86 -36.22
CA VAL A 8 -6.49 -15.21 -35.48
C VAL A 8 -6.93 -13.87 -34.89
N LEU A 9 -7.75 -13.10 -35.61
CA LEU A 9 -8.30 -11.83 -35.11
C LEU A 9 -9.20 -12.05 -33.89
N LEU A 10 -10.02 -13.11 -33.89
CA LEU A 10 -10.92 -13.44 -32.79
C LEU A 10 -10.16 -13.80 -31.50
N LEU A 11 -9.06 -14.54 -31.63
CA LEU A 11 -8.17 -14.93 -30.52
C LEU A 11 -7.49 -13.71 -29.84
N VAL A 12 -7.08 -12.71 -30.62
CA VAL A 12 -6.46 -11.47 -30.10
C VAL A 12 -7.46 -10.62 -29.30
N VAL A 13 -8.72 -10.57 -29.73
CA VAL A 13 -9.79 -9.82 -29.04
C VAL A 13 -10.12 -10.47 -27.69
N ILE A 14 -10.17 -11.80 -27.62
CA ILE A 14 -10.41 -12.53 -26.37
C ILE A 14 -9.24 -12.36 -25.39
N CYS A 15 -8.00 -12.29 -25.89
CA CYS A 15 -6.82 -12.09 -25.04
C CYS A 15 -6.75 -10.66 -24.45
N SER A 16 -7.37 -9.68 -25.12
CA SER A 16 -7.34 -8.28 -24.68
C SER A 16 -8.34 -7.98 -23.56
N SER A 17 -9.40 -8.78 -23.40
CA SER A 17 -10.45 -8.54 -22.39
C SER A 17 -10.11 -9.06 -21.00
N THR A 18 -9.03 -9.83 -20.85
CA THR A 18 -8.57 -10.34 -19.54
C THR A 18 -7.55 -9.44 -18.85
N TYR A 19 -7.11 -8.35 -19.48
CA TYR A 19 -6.27 -7.35 -18.80
C TYR A 19 -7.14 -6.57 -17.82
N GLY A 20 -7.03 -6.93 -16.53
CA GLY A 20 -7.62 -6.15 -15.45
C GLY A 20 -7.14 -4.70 -15.53
N VAL A 21 -8.08 -3.78 -15.74
CA VAL A 21 -7.78 -2.35 -15.79
C VAL A 21 -7.41 -1.90 -14.38
N GLU A 22 -6.14 -1.56 -14.16
CA GLU A 22 -5.74 -0.84 -12.97
C GLU A 22 -6.44 0.53 -12.97
N LYS A 23 -7.27 0.78 -11.95
CA LYS A 23 -7.89 2.10 -11.80
C LYS A 23 -6.80 3.10 -11.44
N ASN A 24 -6.49 3.99 -12.38
CA ASN A 24 -5.56 5.09 -12.14
C ASN A 24 -6.26 6.12 -11.24
N VAL A 25 -6.07 5.98 -9.93
CA VAL A 25 -6.56 6.92 -8.93
C VAL A 25 -5.37 7.72 -8.42
N GLU A 26 -5.51 9.04 -8.39
CA GLU A 26 -4.49 9.95 -7.87
C GLU A 26 -4.21 9.66 -6.39
N THR A 27 -2.96 9.87 -6.01
CA THR A 27 -2.49 9.73 -4.62
C THR A 27 -2.39 11.11 -4.00
N TYR A 28 -3.08 11.30 -2.88
CA TYR A 28 -3.02 12.53 -2.10
C TYR A 28 -2.03 12.36 -0.93
N GLN A 29 -1.16 13.35 -0.75
CA GLN A 29 -0.17 13.39 0.30
C GLN A 29 -0.41 14.60 1.22
N GLU A 30 -0.32 14.35 2.52
CA GLU A 30 -0.44 15.36 3.56
C GLU A 30 0.61 15.10 4.66
N GLU A 31 1.35 16.12 5.07
CA GLU A 31 2.21 16.05 6.25
C GLU A 31 1.40 16.50 7.48
N ILE A 32 1.25 15.61 8.45
CA ILE A 32 0.42 15.82 9.65
C ILE A 32 1.23 16.50 10.76
N ALA A 33 2.50 16.15 10.86
CA ALA A 33 3.48 16.68 11.80
C ALA A 33 4.90 16.40 11.28
N PRO A 34 5.95 17.00 11.85
CA PRO A 34 7.32 16.79 11.38
C PRO A 34 7.68 15.30 11.30
N GLY A 35 7.91 14.81 10.08
CA GLY A 35 8.25 13.40 9.81
C GLY A 35 7.07 12.41 9.83
N VAL A 36 5.83 12.89 9.90
CA VAL A 36 4.61 12.06 9.87
C VAL A 36 3.79 12.40 8.63
N ILE A 37 3.85 11.51 7.64
CA ILE A 37 3.25 11.74 6.33
C ILE A 37 2.13 10.73 6.08
N LYS A 38 1.00 11.23 5.61
CA LYS A 38 -0.19 10.45 5.27
C LYS A 38 -0.37 10.42 3.77
N LEU A 39 -0.40 9.20 3.23
CA LEU A 39 -0.74 8.94 1.84
C LEU A 39 -2.15 8.36 1.76
N THR A 40 -2.96 8.91 0.85
CA THR A 40 -4.33 8.47 0.61
C THR A 40 -4.49 8.15 -0.87
N LYS A 41 -4.95 6.93 -1.19
CA LYS A 41 -5.25 6.50 -2.56
C LYS A 41 -6.60 5.80 -2.59
N GLY A 42 -7.46 6.20 -3.53
CA GLY A 42 -8.81 5.65 -3.59
C GLY A 42 -9.76 6.23 -2.54
N LYS A 43 -10.81 5.48 -2.24
CA LYS A 43 -11.81 5.83 -1.22
C LYS A 43 -11.43 5.16 0.09
N VAL A 44 -11.29 5.95 1.15
CA VAL A 44 -11.04 5.44 2.51
C VAL A 44 -12.28 4.72 3.04
N ASP A 45 -12.08 3.59 3.70
CA ASP A 45 -13.15 2.83 4.34
C ASP A 45 -13.82 3.62 5.47
N THR A 46 -15.13 3.44 5.61
CA THR A 46 -15.92 4.08 6.68
C THR A 46 -15.50 3.59 8.07
N TYR A 47 -15.10 2.32 8.18
CA TYR A 47 -14.75 1.69 9.45
C TYR A 47 -13.26 1.33 9.47
N THR A 48 -12.44 2.27 9.95
CA THR A 48 -11.03 2.01 10.26
C THR A 48 -10.84 1.87 11.76
N PRO A 49 -9.84 1.12 12.25
CA PRO A 49 -9.55 1.06 13.68
C PRO A 49 -9.41 2.44 14.32
N TYR A 50 -8.82 3.40 13.60
CA TYR A 50 -8.70 4.78 14.05
C TYR A 50 -10.07 5.49 14.17
N ALA A 51 -10.94 5.34 13.18
CA ALA A 51 -12.30 5.92 13.22
C ALA A 51 -13.18 5.29 14.32
N VAL A 52 -12.99 3.99 14.61
CA VAL A 52 -13.77 3.27 15.63
C VAL A 52 -13.28 3.57 17.05
N LEU A 53 -11.96 3.58 17.27
CA LEU A 53 -11.38 3.81 18.60
C LEU A 53 -11.35 5.30 18.97
N GLY A 54 -11.32 6.20 18.00
CA GLY A 54 -11.46 7.65 18.21
C GLY A 54 -10.29 8.32 18.96
N GLY A 55 -9.18 7.62 19.17
CA GLY A 55 -7.99 8.18 19.81
C GLY A 55 -7.36 9.25 18.94
N LYS A 56 -7.28 10.49 19.43
CA LYS A 56 -6.61 11.59 18.71
C LYS A 56 -5.09 11.58 19.01
N PRO A 57 -4.24 11.88 18.02
CA PRO A 57 -2.81 12.06 18.27
C PRO A 57 -2.57 13.23 19.22
N ALA A 58 -1.45 13.18 19.96
CA ALA A 58 -0.99 14.28 20.79
C ALA A 58 -0.33 15.36 19.90
N SER A 59 -1.13 16.05 19.10
CA SER A 59 -0.67 16.95 18.04
C SER A 59 0.27 18.05 18.55
N GLU A 60 -0.01 18.66 19.70
CA GLU A 60 0.89 19.71 20.23
C GLU A 60 2.28 19.17 20.54
N ALA A 61 2.37 17.95 21.10
CA ALA A 61 3.64 17.31 21.41
C ALA A 61 4.39 16.87 20.15
N MET A 62 3.67 16.39 19.13
CA MET A 62 4.27 15.99 17.85
C MET A 62 4.90 17.19 17.12
N LEU A 63 4.32 18.38 17.22
CA LEU A 63 4.88 19.61 16.62
C LEU A 63 6.18 20.08 17.28
N GLN A 64 6.50 19.60 18.50
CA GLN A 64 7.76 19.94 19.18
C GLN A 64 8.92 19.02 18.78
N LEU A 65 8.65 17.96 18.00
CA LEU A 65 9.68 17.03 17.54
C LEU A 65 10.50 17.66 16.39
N PRO A 66 11.78 17.29 16.27
CA PRO A 66 12.60 17.73 15.14
C PRO A 66 12.03 17.20 13.82
N GLU A 67 12.40 17.86 12.73
CA GLU A 67 12.06 17.41 11.38
C GLU A 67 12.54 15.98 11.14
N GLY A 68 11.62 15.10 10.76
CA GLY A 68 11.93 13.72 10.46
C GLY A 68 12.41 13.58 9.03
N LYS A 69 13.60 13.00 8.86
CA LYS A 69 14.10 12.62 7.53
C LYS A 69 13.54 11.26 7.15
N LEU A 70 12.85 11.20 6.01
CA LEU A 70 12.43 9.92 5.43
C LEU A 70 13.64 9.10 4.98
N PRO A 71 13.66 7.77 5.22
CA PRO A 71 14.73 6.89 4.77
C PRO A 71 14.70 6.60 3.26
N PHE A 72 13.56 6.80 2.60
CA PHE A 72 13.35 6.56 1.16
C PHE A 72 12.51 7.67 0.53
N SER A 73 12.45 7.73 -0.81
CA SER A 73 11.55 8.64 -1.52
C SER A 73 10.12 8.14 -1.43
N LEU A 74 9.15 9.05 -1.31
CA LEU A 74 7.73 8.69 -1.36
C LEU A 74 7.30 8.21 -2.74
N ASP A 75 8.01 8.62 -3.79
CA ASP A 75 7.77 8.17 -5.17
C ASP A 75 8.09 6.69 -5.36
N ASP A 76 8.93 6.11 -4.49
CA ASP A 76 9.30 4.70 -4.52
C ASP A 76 8.23 3.80 -3.86
N ILE A 77 7.23 4.39 -3.19
CA ILE A 77 6.14 3.64 -2.57
C ILE A 77 5.11 3.26 -3.64
N GLY A 78 4.98 1.96 -3.89
CA GLY A 78 3.94 1.42 -4.75
C GLY A 78 2.60 1.33 -4.03
N LEU A 79 1.60 2.09 -4.46
CA LEU A 79 0.22 1.97 -3.99
C LEU A 79 -0.67 1.48 -5.14
N LYS A 80 -1.35 0.34 -4.96
CA LYS A 80 -2.28 -0.20 -5.96
C LYS A 80 -3.63 -0.49 -5.31
N VAL A 81 -4.71 -0.03 -5.95
CA VAL A 81 -6.08 -0.33 -5.54
C VAL A 81 -6.64 -1.38 -6.49
N CYS A 82 -7.01 -2.53 -5.94
CA CYS A 82 -7.56 -3.66 -6.67
C CYS A 82 -9.01 -3.91 -6.23
N ASP A 83 -9.77 -4.70 -6.99
CA ASP A 83 -11.17 -4.98 -6.66
C ASP A 83 -11.36 -5.66 -5.28
N ARG A 84 -10.34 -6.37 -4.80
CA ARG A 84 -10.38 -7.12 -3.53
C ARG A 84 -9.71 -6.39 -2.35
N GLY A 85 -9.10 -5.23 -2.56
CA GLY A 85 -8.35 -4.52 -1.52
C GLY A 85 -7.23 -3.65 -2.08
N CYS A 86 -6.22 -3.38 -1.28
CA CYS A 86 -5.06 -2.58 -1.68
C CYS A 86 -3.75 -3.36 -1.51
N VAL A 87 -2.77 -3.03 -2.35
CA VAL A 87 -1.39 -3.48 -2.22
C VAL A 87 -0.54 -2.25 -1.93
N VAL A 88 0.31 -2.38 -0.91
CA VAL A 88 1.29 -1.36 -0.51
C VAL A 88 2.66 -2.00 -0.60
N GLU A 89 3.53 -1.41 -1.40
CA GLU A 89 4.92 -1.79 -1.63
C GLU A 89 5.80 -0.67 -1.06
N VAL A 90 6.64 -1.00 -0.09
CA VAL A 90 7.59 -0.07 0.52
C VAL A 90 9.00 -0.55 0.13
N PRO A 91 9.88 0.35 -0.35
CA PRO A 91 11.26 -0.02 -0.67
C PRO A 91 12.00 -0.53 0.56
N LEU A 92 12.92 -1.47 0.37
CA LEU A 92 13.69 -2.10 1.44
C LEU A 92 15.16 -2.22 0.99
N ASP A 93 16.09 -1.73 1.80
CA ASP A 93 17.52 -1.85 1.49
C ASP A 93 18.04 -3.30 1.68
N GLU A 94 19.23 -3.59 1.14
CA GLU A 94 19.81 -4.94 1.14
C GLU A 94 20.04 -5.52 2.54
N ASP A 95 20.37 -4.69 3.53
CA ASP A 95 20.69 -5.13 4.90
C ASP A 95 19.68 -4.64 5.96
N GLU A 96 18.60 -3.98 5.54
CA GLU A 96 17.60 -3.40 6.43
C GLU A 96 16.87 -4.47 7.26
N GLN A 97 16.80 -4.27 8.58
CA GLN A 97 16.11 -5.20 9.48
C GLN A 97 14.67 -4.74 9.71
N LEU A 98 13.72 -5.66 9.57
CA LEU A 98 12.30 -5.41 9.80
C LEU A 98 11.85 -5.95 11.16
N TYR A 99 11.13 -5.12 11.92
CA TYR A 99 10.57 -5.45 13.23
C TYR A 99 9.11 -5.01 13.34
N GLY A 100 8.41 -5.44 14.39
CA GLY A 100 7.02 -5.07 14.64
C GLY A 100 6.02 -6.14 14.17
N PHE A 101 4.98 -5.72 13.45
CA PHE A 101 3.82 -6.57 13.09
C PHE A 101 3.07 -7.17 14.29
N GLY A 102 3.10 -6.47 15.42
CA GLY A 102 2.37 -6.82 16.64
C GLY A 102 3.03 -7.95 17.44
N LEU A 103 2.21 -8.67 18.22
CA LEU A 103 2.67 -9.74 19.09
C LEU A 103 3.00 -11.00 18.27
N GLN A 104 4.29 -11.21 18.00
CA GLN A 104 4.80 -12.38 17.28
C GLN A 104 5.58 -13.28 18.25
N TYR A 105 5.23 -14.57 18.32
CA TYR A 105 5.99 -15.55 19.11
C TYR A 105 7.12 -16.16 18.27
N GLY A 106 8.30 -16.33 18.89
CA GLY A 106 9.40 -17.14 18.33
C GLY A 106 10.20 -16.50 17.19
N THR A 107 9.90 -15.26 16.76
CA THR A 107 10.69 -14.55 15.74
C THR A 107 10.80 -13.07 16.10
N PHE A 108 12.01 -12.53 16.15
CA PHE A 108 12.25 -11.10 16.40
C PHE A 108 12.36 -10.34 15.06
N GLY A 109 13.34 -10.71 14.23
CA GLY A 109 13.48 -10.20 12.86
C GLY A 109 12.40 -10.77 11.94
N GLN A 110 11.84 -9.90 11.10
CA GLN A 110 10.71 -10.23 10.23
C GLN A 110 11.06 -10.16 8.73
N ARG A 111 12.32 -9.85 8.40
CA ARG A 111 12.82 -9.84 7.02
C ARG A 111 12.70 -11.24 6.40
N GLY A 112 12.17 -11.30 5.18
CA GLY A 112 11.99 -12.56 4.43
C GLY A 112 10.84 -13.44 4.92
N LEU A 113 10.04 -12.98 5.89
CA LEU A 113 8.89 -13.72 6.41
C LEU A 113 7.57 -13.19 5.87
N ARG A 114 6.59 -14.07 5.66
CA ARG A 114 5.21 -13.70 5.33
C ARG A 114 4.35 -13.73 6.60
N LYS A 115 3.77 -12.58 6.96
CA LYS A 115 2.83 -12.47 8.09
C LYS A 115 1.40 -12.29 7.62
N ARG A 116 0.45 -12.84 8.39
CA ARG A 116 -0.99 -12.64 8.20
C ARG A 116 -1.56 -12.09 9.49
N PRO A 117 -1.81 -10.78 9.58
CA PRO A 117 -2.51 -10.21 10.72
C PRO A 117 -3.92 -10.81 10.76
N HIS A 118 -4.28 -11.46 11.86
CA HIS A 118 -5.64 -11.90 12.09
C HIS A 118 -6.31 -10.89 13.02
N CYS A 119 -7.34 -10.22 12.53
CA CYS A 119 -8.34 -9.65 13.41
C CYS A 119 -9.21 -10.82 13.88
N LYS A 120 -9.26 -11.06 15.19
CA LYS A 120 -10.29 -11.94 15.76
C LYS A 120 -11.64 -11.24 15.76
#